data_AF-A0A2S4S1S1-F1
#
_entry.id   AF-A0A2S4S1S1-F1
#
_cell.length_a   1.000
_cell.length_b   1.000
_cell.length_c   1.000
_cell.angle_alpha   90.00
_cell.angle_beta   90.00
_cell.angle_gamma   90.00
#
_symmetry.space_group_name_H-M   'P 1'
#
loop_
_entity.id
_entity.type
_entity.pdbx_description
1 polymer ?
#
loop_
_entity_poly.entity_id
_entity_poly.type
_entity_poly.pdbx_seq_one_letter_code
_entity_poly.pdbx_strand_id
1 'polypeptide(L)'
;MFVFNQRSLKAFNEKTLFHYKRHATIMAVLLLVCGICCLIYPVAAGVYLSYATGFMFLVCGFYSIYSLFSLGKKQLKAGFTYAFFAIAWLLLGYCFLENPVIGMNSLAMVFCCLFILGGIFRIASGVKMFRSPGYGWNIFIGIFDLLIAAVWLNMDPDRSYVFTSIFIGVEMIFSSLAFISLRRNATLVQTEKLADKN
;
A
#
# COMPACT_ATOMS: atom_id res chain seq x y z
N MET A 1 -10.50 -0.55 -4.71
CA MET A 1 -11.90 -0.61 -4.24
C MET A 1 -12.16 -2.00 -3.65
N PHE A 2 -11.91 -2.20 -2.35
CA PHE A 2 -12.28 -3.43 -1.64
C PHE A 2 -13.75 -3.33 -1.21
N VAL A 3 -14.69 -3.53 -2.14
CA VAL A 3 -16.07 -3.83 -1.74
C VAL A 3 -16.06 -5.29 -1.29
N PHE A 4 -15.80 -5.50 0.00
CA PHE A 4 -16.15 -6.77 0.63
C PHE A 4 -17.66 -6.92 0.46
N ASN A 5 -18.06 -7.81 -0.47
CA ASN A 5 -19.44 -8.11 -0.74
C ASN A 5 -20.11 -8.50 0.58
N GLN A 6 -21.21 -7.83 0.95
CA GLN A 6 -21.89 -8.07 2.23
C GLN A 6 -22.25 -9.55 2.44
N ARG A 7 -22.43 -10.30 1.36
CA ARG A 7 -22.62 -11.75 1.37
C ARG A 7 -21.46 -12.53 2.02
N SER A 8 -20.22 -12.11 1.79
CA SER A 8 -19.03 -12.75 2.38
C SER A 8 -18.95 -12.50 3.90
N LEU A 9 -19.35 -11.32 4.36
CA LEU A 9 -19.45 -11.02 5.79
C LEU A 9 -20.57 -11.80 6.49
N LYS A 10 -21.68 -12.09 5.79
CA LYS A 10 -22.76 -12.95 6.30
C LYS A 10 -22.34 -14.41 6.43
N ALA A 11 -21.34 -14.88 5.68
CA ALA A 11 -20.83 -16.25 5.79
C ALA A 11 -19.94 -16.48 7.03
N PHE A 12 -19.43 -15.42 7.67
CA PHE A 12 -18.60 -15.55 8.87
C PHE A 12 -19.42 -15.81 10.15
N ASN A 13 -18.84 -16.63 11.03
CA ASN A 13 -19.36 -16.91 12.37
C ASN A 13 -19.29 -15.66 13.27
N GLU A 14 -20.22 -15.49 14.21
CA GLU A 14 -20.29 -14.30 15.08
C GLU A 14 -18.99 -14.08 15.87
N LYS A 15 -18.33 -15.16 16.30
CA LYS A 15 -17.07 -15.12 17.05
C LYS A 15 -15.86 -14.64 16.22
N THR A 16 -15.80 -14.97 14.92
CA THR A 16 -14.69 -14.54 14.04
C THR A 16 -14.86 -13.09 13.60
N LEU A 17 -16.10 -12.63 13.46
CA LEU A 17 -16.41 -11.24 13.14
C LEU A 17 -15.95 -10.27 14.25
N PHE A 18 -16.03 -10.70 15.53
CA PHE A 18 -15.55 -9.90 16.66
C PHE A 18 -14.02 -9.71 16.64
N HIS A 19 -13.25 -10.77 16.37
CA HIS A 19 -11.80 -10.68 16.21
C HIS A 19 -11.43 -9.74 15.07
N TYR A 20 -12.09 -9.90 13.92
CA TYR A 20 -11.86 -9.06 12.75
C TYR A 20 -12.10 -7.57 13.05
N LYS A 21 -13.18 -7.24 13.76
CA LYS A 21 -13.48 -5.86 14.19
C LYS A 21 -12.39 -5.28 15.09
N ARG A 22 -11.88 -6.07 16.04
CA ARG A 22 -10.82 -5.63 16.95
C ARG A 22 -9.55 -5.29 16.16
N HIS A 23 -9.12 -6.17 15.27
CA HIS A 23 -7.94 -5.94 14.42
C HIS A 23 -8.13 -4.73 13.49
N ALA A 24 -9.30 -4.59 12.85
CA ALA A 24 -9.58 -3.44 11.98
C ALA A 24 -9.56 -2.10 12.74
N THR A 25 -10.05 -2.07 13.99
CA THR A 25 -10.05 -0.85 14.80
C THR A 25 -8.64 -0.46 15.24
N ILE A 26 -7.84 -1.42 15.68
CA ILE A 26 -6.44 -1.18 16.07
C ILE A 26 -5.65 -0.63 14.88
N MET A 27 -5.79 -1.24 13.70
CA MET A 27 -5.12 -0.75 12.49
C MET A 27 -5.60 0.66 12.11
N ALA A 28 -6.91 0.93 12.13
CA ALA A 28 -7.44 2.25 11.81
C ALA A 28 -6.90 3.35 12.72
N VAL A 29 -6.83 3.10 14.04
CA VAL A 29 -6.30 4.08 15.00
C VAL A 29 -4.80 4.29 14.79
N LEU A 30 -4.04 3.20 14.60
CA LEU A 30 -2.59 3.28 14.35
C LEU A 30 -2.28 4.06 13.08
N LEU A 31 -2.97 3.76 11.97
CA LEU A 31 -2.77 4.49 10.70
C LEU A 31 -3.17 5.96 10.82
N LEU A 32 -4.21 6.28 11.60
CA LEU A 32 -4.67 7.66 11.77
C LEU A 32 -3.65 8.48 12.55
N VAL A 33 -3.17 7.97 13.68
CA VAL A 33 -2.12 8.63 14.47
C VAL A 33 -0.85 8.79 13.66
N CYS A 34 -0.40 7.73 12.98
CA CYS A 34 0.80 7.78 12.16
C CYS A 34 0.66 8.76 10.99
N GLY A 35 -0.50 8.80 10.34
CA GLY A 35 -0.81 9.77 9.27
C GLY A 35 -0.78 11.21 9.75
N ILE A 36 -1.37 11.51 10.91
CA ILE A 36 -1.31 12.86 11.51
C ILE A 36 0.14 13.23 11.85
N CYS A 37 0.89 12.34 12.49
CA CYS A 37 2.31 12.57 12.79
C CYS A 37 3.14 12.84 11.52
N CYS A 38 2.84 12.12 10.43
CA CYS A 38 3.48 12.30 9.13
C CYS A 38 3.23 13.71 8.54
N LEU A 39 2.02 14.25 8.72
CA LEU A 39 1.67 15.59 8.24
C LEU A 39 2.31 16.72 9.07
N ILE A 40 2.50 16.51 10.38
CA ILE A 40 3.13 17.51 11.26
C ILE A 40 4.64 17.61 10.96
N TYR A 41 5.30 16.46 10.76
CA TYR A 41 6.76 16.39 10.52
C TYR A 41 7.10 15.58 9.26
N PRO A 42 6.84 16.12 8.05
CA PRO A 42 6.96 15.35 6.81
C PRO A 42 8.39 14.92 6.50
N VAL A 43 9.40 15.72 6.82
CA VAL A 43 10.81 15.37 6.58
C VAL A 43 11.24 14.21 7.47
N ALA A 44 10.92 14.27 8.77
CA ALA A 44 11.24 13.19 9.70
C ALA A 44 10.50 11.90 9.30
N ALA A 45 9.22 12.01 8.93
CA ALA A 45 8.43 10.88 8.48
C ALA A 45 9.01 10.24 7.21
N GLY A 46 9.46 11.02 6.24
CA GLY A 46 10.15 10.52 5.05
C GLY A 46 11.42 9.72 5.38
N VAL A 47 12.22 10.20 6.34
CA VAL A 47 13.40 9.47 6.81
C VAL A 47 13.01 8.13 7.46
N TYR A 48 12.01 8.13 8.35
CA TYR A 48 11.53 6.89 8.97
C TYR A 48 10.93 5.91 7.95
N LEU A 49 10.22 6.40 6.94
CA LEU A 49 9.70 5.61 5.83
C LEU A 49 10.86 4.98 5.04
N SER A 50 11.92 5.74 4.75
CA SER A 50 13.11 5.20 4.10
C SER A 50 13.77 4.08 4.91
N TYR A 51 13.92 4.28 6.23
CA TYR A 51 14.45 3.23 7.12
C TYR A 51 13.55 1.98 7.14
N ALA A 52 12.24 2.17 7.25
CA ALA A 52 11.28 1.08 7.26
C ALA A 52 11.31 0.28 5.94
N THR A 53 11.36 0.97 4.80
CA THR A 53 11.49 0.35 3.48
C THR A 53 12.83 -0.38 3.33
N GLY A 54 13.93 0.22 3.76
CA GLY A 54 15.25 -0.43 3.76
C GLY A 54 15.27 -1.72 4.59
N PHE A 55 14.67 -1.70 5.79
CA PHE A 55 14.54 -2.89 6.61
C PHE A 55 13.67 -3.97 5.95
N MET A 56 12.55 -3.60 5.32
CA MET A 56 11.73 -4.55 4.56
C MET A 56 12.51 -5.18 3.41
N PHE A 57 13.32 -4.42 2.67
CA PHE A 57 14.17 -4.96 1.62
C PHE A 57 15.22 -5.94 2.16
N LEU A 58 15.81 -5.67 3.33
CA LEU A 58 16.70 -6.64 3.98
C LEU A 58 15.97 -7.95 4.31
N VAL A 59 14.78 -7.87 4.91
CA VAL A 59 13.97 -9.05 5.23
C VAL A 59 13.61 -9.84 3.96
N CYS A 60 13.22 -9.16 2.88
CA CYS A 60 12.99 -9.78 1.57
C CYS A 60 14.25 -10.44 0.99
N GLY A 61 15.42 -9.84 1.19
CA GLY A 61 16.71 -10.41 0.82
C GLY A 61 17.01 -11.71 1.58
N PHE A 62 16.86 -11.70 2.91
CA PHE A 62 17.02 -12.90 3.74
C PHE A 62 16.02 -14.00 3.38
N TYR A 63 14.77 -13.64 3.12
CA TYR A 63 13.76 -14.60 2.66
C TYR A 63 14.12 -15.23 1.31
N SER A 64 14.69 -14.43 0.39
CA SER A 64 15.16 -14.91 -0.92
C SER A 64 16.32 -15.90 -0.76
N ILE A 65 17.20 -15.71 0.23
CA ILE A 65 18.24 -16.68 0.61
C ILE A 65 17.61 -17.95 1.18
N TYR A 66 16.66 -17.84 2.10
CA TYR A 66 15.98 -19.01 2.68
C TYR A 66 15.25 -19.84 1.61
N SER A 67 14.58 -19.17 0.68
CA SER A 67 13.95 -19.76 -0.51
C SER A 67 14.97 -20.58 -1.32
N LEU A 68 16.19 -20.07 -1.51
CA LEU A 68 17.26 -20.77 -2.22
C LEU A 68 17.63 -22.11 -1.57
N PHE A 69 17.62 -22.18 -0.23
CA PHE A 69 17.87 -23.42 0.50
C PHE A 69 16.67 -24.38 0.48
N SER A 70 15.45 -23.85 0.46
CA SER A 70 14.22 -24.66 0.42
C SER A 70 13.97 -25.28 -0.97
N LEU A 71 14.41 -24.62 -2.05
CA LEU A 71 14.41 -25.21 -3.39
C LEU A 71 15.59 -26.18 -3.53
N GLY A 72 15.42 -27.43 -3.10
CA GLY A 72 16.42 -28.49 -3.29
C GLY A 72 16.91 -28.60 -4.76
N LYS A 73 18.09 -29.21 -4.95
CA LYS A 73 18.97 -29.33 -6.16
C LYS A 73 18.37 -29.50 -7.57
N LYS A 74 17.04 -29.56 -7.77
CA LYS A 74 16.40 -29.93 -9.03
C LYS A 74 16.24 -28.80 -10.07
N GLN A 75 16.50 -27.52 -9.77
CA GLN A 75 16.48 -26.45 -10.78
C GLN A 75 17.60 -25.41 -10.61
N LEU A 76 18.79 -25.69 -11.18
CA LEU A 76 19.94 -24.78 -11.19
C LEU A 76 19.63 -23.40 -11.81
N LYS A 77 18.76 -23.34 -12.83
CA LYS A 77 18.32 -22.06 -13.44
C LYS A 77 17.50 -21.19 -12.49
N ALA A 78 16.69 -21.80 -11.62
CA ALA A 78 15.91 -21.06 -10.63
C ALA A 78 16.80 -20.58 -9.48
N GLY A 79 17.79 -21.37 -9.07
CA GLY A 79 18.75 -20.96 -8.04
C GLY A 79 19.49 -19.66 -8.39
N PHE A 80 19.91 -19.49 -9.66
CA PHE A 80 20.63 -18.28 -10.07
C PHE A 80 19.77 -17.01 -9.98
N THR A 81 18.49 -17.08 -10.35
CA THR A 81 17.59 -15.91 -10.27
C THR A 81 17.30 -15.50 -8.82
N TYR A 82 17.07 -16.47 -7.92
CA TYR A 82 16.89 -16.20 -6.49
C TYR A 82 18.16 -15.62 -5.84
N ALA A 83 19.35 -16.10 -6.21
CA ALA A 83 20.61 -15.56 -5.71
C ALA A 83 20.83 -14.10 -6.16
N PHE A 84 20.56 -13.80 -7.44
CA PHE A 84 20.66 -12.44 -7.96
C PHE A 84 19.70 -11.48 -7.24
N PHE A 85 18.43 -11.89 -7.07
CA PHE A 85 17.45 -11.10 -6.32
C PHE A 85 17.83 -10.93 -4.85
N ALA A 86 18.33 -11.97 -4.18
CA ALA A 86 18.77 -11.89 -2.80
C ALA A 86 19.86 -10.82 -2.60
N ILE A 87 20.89 -10.83 -3.47
CA ILE A 87 21.97 -9.84 -3.44
C ILE A 87 21.42 -8.44 -3.75
N ALA A 88 20.57 -8.31 -4.78
CA ALA A 88 19.98 -7.03 -5.16
C ALA A 88 19.15 -6.42 -4.01
N TRP A 89 18.30 -7.22 -3.35
CA TRP A 89 17.48 -6.77 -2.22
C TRP A 89 18.31 -6.38 -1.00
N LEU A 90 19.36 -7.15 -0.69
CA LEU A 90 20.26 -6.82 0.42
C LEU A 90 21.04 -5.52 0.16
N LEU A 91 21.57 -5.34 -1.05
CA LEU A 91 22.28 -4.12 -1.44
C LEU A 91 21.36 -2.91 -1.41
N LEU A 92 20.15 -3.03 -1.99
CA LEU A 92 19.15 -1.95 -1.95
C LEU A 92 18.78 -1.58 -0.52
N GLY A 93 18.51 -2.59 0.33
CA GLY A 93 18.21 -2.37 1.74
C GLY A 93 19.35 -1.66 2.46
N TYR A 94 20.59 -2.10 2.24
CA TYR A 94 21.78 -1.51 2.84
C TYR A 94 21.99 -0.04 2.42
N CYS A 95 21.90 0.27 1.12
CA CYS A 95 22.02 1.64 0.63
C CYS A 95 20.96 2.60 1.21
N PHE A 96 19.73 2.10 1.43
CA PHE A 96 18.66 2.88 2.05
C PHE A 96 18.93 3.20 3.53
N LEU A 97 19.64 2.32 4.25
CA LEU A 97 19.99 2.52 5.65
C LEU A 97 21.18 3.47 5.84
N GLU A 98 22.19 3.41 4.96
CA GLU A 98 23.34 4.31 5.02
C GLU A 98 22.96 5.75 4.67
N ASN A 99 22.17 5.95 3.62
CA ASN A 99 21.81 7.28 3.13
C ASN A 99 20.29 7.40 2.96
N PRO A 100 19.55 7.74 4.04
CA PRO A 100 18.10 7.81 4.00
C PRO A 100 17.58 8.90 3.04
N VAL A 101 18.37 9.94 2.76
CA VAL A 101 18.01 10.98 1.78
C VAL A 101 17.87 10.40 0.37
N ILE A 102 18.76 9.48 0.00
CA ILE A 102 18.69 8.79 -1.30
C ILE A 102 17.46 7.88 -1.32
N GLY A 103 17.18 7.18 -0.22
CA GLY A 103 16.00 6.32 -0.10
C GLY A 103 14.68 7.10 -0.19
N MET A 104 14.62 8.30 0.38
CA MET A 104 13.48 9.22 0.25
C MET A 104 13.24 9.64 -1.21
N ASN A 105 14.29 10.01 -1.94
CA ASN A 105 14.17 10.36 -3.35
C ASN A 105 13.79 9.15 -4.22
N SER A 106 14.32 7.97 -3.90
CA SER A 106 13.96 6.72 -4.58
C SER A 106 12.49 6.35 -4.35
N LEU A 107 11.99 6.46 -3.12
CA LEU A 107 10.56 6.32 -2.80
C LEU A 107 9.71 7.29 -3.64
N ALA A 108 10.13 8.55 -3.74
CA ALA A 108 9.43 9.54 -4.56
C ALA A 108 9.30 9.12 -6.03
N MET A 109 10.40 8.66 -6.63
CA MET A 109 10.38 8.14 -8.00
C MET A 109 9.48 6.91 -8.15
N VAL A 110 9.53 5.98 -7.18
CA VAL A 110 8.67 4.79 -7.20
C VAL A 110 7.20 5.17 -7.17
N PHE A 111 6.79 6.09 -6.29
CA PHE A 111 5.42 6.58 -6.27
C PHE A 111 5.04 7.28 -7.58
N CYS A 112 5.92 8.12 -8.15
CA CYS A 112 5.69 8.73 -9.45
C CYS A 112 5.42 7.66 -10.53
N CYS A 113 6.24 6.61 -10.60
CA CYS A 113 6.02 5.49 -11.51
C CYS A 113 4.70 4.75 -11.23
N LEU A 114 4.33 4.54 -9.97
CA LEU A 114 3.06 3.93 -9.58
C LEU A 114 1.86 4.79 -10.01
N PHE A 115 1.96 6.11 -9.93
CA PHE A 115 0.92 7.03 -10.42
C PHE A 115 0.76 6.95 -11.93
N ILE A 116 1.88 6.91 -12.68
CA ILE A 116 1.84 6.74 -14.14
C ILE A 116 1.16 5.43 -14.50
N LEU A 117 1.63 4.33 -13.91
CA LEU A 117 1.13 3.00 -14.22
C LEU A 117 -0.33 2.82 -13.79
N GLY A 118 -0.67 3.30 -12.59
CA GLY A 118 -2.03 3.29 -12.05
C GLY A 118 -3.00 4.14 -12.86
N GLY A 119 -2.57 5.33 -13.29
CA GLY A 119 -3.34 6.21 -14.16
C GLY A 119 -3.64 5.57 -15.51
N ILE A 120 -2.63 4.98 -16.16
CA ILE A 120 -2.80 4.24 -17.42
C ILE A 120 -3.79 3.07 -17.24
N PHE A 121 -3.63 2.26 -16.19
CA PHE A 121 -4.53 1.14 -15.94
C PHE A 121 -5.97 1.58 -15.63
N ARG A 122 -6.17 2.67 -14.89
CA ARG A 122 -7.50 3.25 -14.60
C ARG A 122 -8.16 3.79 -15.86
N ILE A 123 -7.42 4.48 -16.72
CA ILE A 123 -7.95 4.95 -18.01
C ILE A 123 -8.29 3.75 -18.91
N ALA A 124 -7.38 2.79 -19.07
CA ALA A 124 -7.60 1.62 -19.91
C ALA A 124 -8.80 0.78 -19.44
N SER A 125 -8.93 0.56 -18.12
CA SER A 125 -10.08 -0.13 -17.54
C SER A 125 -11.38 0.66 -17.68
N GLY A 126 -11.35 1.98 -17.49
CA GLY A 126 -12.50 2.85 -17.68
C GLY A 126 -13.02 2.84 -19.12
N VAL A 127 -12.13 2.86 -20.11
CA VAL A 127 -12.50 2.76 -21.54
C VAL A 127 -13.09 1.39 -21.87
N LYS A 128 -12.51 0.31 -21.35
CA LYS A 128 -13.01 -1.06 -21.59
C LYS A 128 -14.37 -1.31 -20.92
N MET A 129 -14.66 -0.60 -19.84
CA MET A 129 -15.88 -0.78 -19.03
C MET A 129 -16.94 0.30 -19.29
N PHE A 130 -16.96 0.89 -20.50
CA PHE A 130 -17.84 2.00 -20.91
C PHE A 130 -19.34 1.78 -20.66
N ARG A 131 -19.77 0.52 -20.46
CA ARG A 131 -21.16 0.13 -20.15
C ARG A 131 -21.48 -0.06 -18.66
N SER A 132 -20.49 0.07 -17.77
CA SER A 132 -20.70 -0.07 -16.33
C SER A 132 -20.96 1.29 -15.67
N PRO A 133 -21.87 1.37 -14.69
CA PRO A 133 -22.03 2.59 -13.90
C PRO A 133 -20.71 2.94 -13.20
N GLY A 134 -20.26 4.18 -13.37
CA GLY A 134 -19.01 4.71 -12.79
C GLY A 134 -17.78 4.75 -13.72
N TYR A 135 -17.90 4.37 -15.00
CA TYR A 135 -16.76 4.39 -15.94
C TYR A 135 -16.10 5.79 -16.05
N GLY A 136 -16.90 6.86 -16.11
CA GLY A 136 -16.40 8.23 -16.22
C GLY A 136 -15.60 8.66 -15.00
N TRP A 137 -16.02 8.22 -13.81
CA TRP A 137 -15.29 8.49 -12.56
C TRP A 137 -13.92 7.79 -12.55
N ASN A 138 -13.83 6.56 -13.05
CA ASN A 138 -12.56 5.83 -13.12
C ASN A 138 -11.58 6.49 -14.10
N ILE A 139 -12.06 6.96 -15.26
CA ILE A 139 -11.24 7.69 -16.23
C ILE A 139 -10.76 9.02 -15.64
N PHE A 140 -11.65 9.78 -14.99
CA PHE A 140 -11.31 11.06 -14.37
C PHE A 140 -10.20 10.91 -13.31
N ILE A 141 -10.32 9.90 -12.44
CA ILE A 141 -9.29 9.59 -11.45
C ILE A 141 -7.97 9.22 -12.14
N GLY A 142 -8.00 8.41 -13.20
CA GLY A 142 -6.78 8.02 -13.91
C GLY A 142 -6.07 9.20 -14.60
N ILE A 143 -6.81 10.18 -15.12
CA ILE A 143 -6.23 11.42 -15.65
C ILE A 143 -5.60 12.25 -14.52
N PHE A 144 -6.26 12.31 -13.36
CA PHE A 144 -5.73 13.03 -12.20
C PHE A 144 -4.43 12.39 -11.70
N ASP A 145 -4.34 11.06 -11.67
CA ASP A 145 -3.11 10.33 -11.33
C ASP A 145 -1.94 10.69 -12.27
N LEU A 146 -2.20 10.76 -13.58
CA LEU A 146 -1.20 11.16 -14.57
C LEU A 146 -0.76 12.62 -14.41
N LEU A 147 -1.70 13.51 -14.07
CA LEU A 147 -1.40 14.92 -13.82
C LEU A 147 -0.50 15.06 -12.60
N ILE A 148 -0.81 14.36 -11.50
CA ILE A 148 0.04 14.33 -10.31
C ILE A 148 1.46 13.86 -10.67
N ALA A 149 1.59 12.76 -11.42
CA ALA A 149 2.90 12.27 -11.86
C ALA A 149 3.65 13.27 -12.74
N ALA A 150 2.96 13.94 -13.66
CA ALA A 150 3.58 14.95 -14.52
C ALA A 150 4.10 16.15 -13.70
N VAL A 151 3.34 16.62 -12.71
CA VAL A 151 3.79 17.65 -11.77
C VAL A 151 5.03 17.17 -11.00
N TRP A 152 5.01 15.92 -10.55
CA TRP A 152 6.09 15.32 -9.78
C TRP A 152 7.42 15.26 -10.55
N LEU A 153 7.38 14.90 -11.83
CA LEU A 153 8.57 14.84 -12.69
C LEU A 153 9.21 16.21 -12.94
N ASN A 154 8.42 17.29 -12.82
CA ASN A 154 8.90 18.66 -13.00
C ASN A 154 9.38 19.32 -11.69
N MET A 155 9.29 18.62 -10.55
CA MET A 155 9.74 19.14 -9.26
C MET A 155 11.21 18.83 -9.00
N ASP A 156 11.89 19.76 -8.32
CA ASP A 156 13.22 19.52 -7.77
C ASP A 156 13.22 18.33 -6.78
N PRO A 157 14.33 17.57 -6.69
CA PRO A 157 14.45 16.43 -5.77
C PRO A 157 14.09 16.79 -4.32
N ASP A 158 14.44 18.00 -3.89
CA ASP A 158 14.18 18.47 -2.53
C ASP A 158 12.69 18.62 -2.21
N ARG A 159 11.90 19.08 -3.19
CA ARG A 159 10.45 19.22 -3.02
C ARG A 159 9.74 17.89 -3.24
N SER A 160 10.28 17.07 -4.14
CA SER A 160 9.74 15.76 -4.50
C SER A 160 9.60 14.84 -3.28
N TYR A 161 10.63 14.70 -2.44
CA TYR A 161 10.52 13.81 -1.27
C TYR A 161 9.57 14.33 -0.18
N VAL A 162 9.48 15.65 0.00
CA VAL A 162 8.53 16.25 0.97
C VAL A 162 7.10 16.01 0.50
N PHE A 163 6.84 16.24 -0.79
CA PHE A 163 5.55 15.98 -1.40
C PHE A 163 5.14 14.51 -1.26
N THR A 164 6.08 13.59 -1.52
CA THR A 164 5.89 12.14 -1.32
C THR A 164 5.44 11.83 0.10
N SER A 165 6.14 12.38 1.09
CA SER A 165 5.91 12.06 2.50
C SER A 165 4.54 12.59 2.96
N ILE A 166 4.18 13.80 2.54
CA ILE A 166 2.84 14.36 2.76
C ILE A 166 1.78 13.49 2.09
N PHE A 167 2.02 13.09 0.84
CA PHE A 167 1.09 12.25 0.08
C PHE A 167 0.84 10.91 0.80
N ILE A 168 1.90 10.24 1.25
CA ILE A 168 1.81 9.01 2.06
C ILE A 168 1.01 9.28 3.34
N GLY A 169 1.28 10.38 4.05
CA GLY A 169 0.53 10.74 5.26
C GLY A 169 -0.98 10.91 5.00
N VAL A 170 -1.33 11.59 3.90
CA VAL A 170 -2.72 11.74 3.45
C VAL A 170 -3.34 10.38 3.10
N GLU A 171 -2.61 9.53 2.37
CA GLU A 171 -3.06 8.18 2.01
C GLU A 171 -3.32 7.31 3.26
N MET A 172 -2.48 7.42 4.30
CA MET A 172 -2.67 6.72 5.57
C MET A 172 -3.96 7.16 6.28
N ILE A 173 -4.29 8.46 6.24
CA ILE A 173 -5.54 8.97 6.80
C ILE A 173 -6.74 8.44 6.03
N PHE A 174 -6.72 8.50 4.69
CA PHE A 174 -7.80 7.95 3.86
C PHE A 174 -7.96 6.44 4.08
N SER A 175 -6.86 5.70 4.20
CA SER A 175 -6.87 4.27 4.51
C SER A 175 -7.50 3.99 5.88
N SER A 176 -7.22 4.83 6.88
CA SER A 176 -7.83 4.73 8.21
C SER A 176 -9.34 4.89 8.15
N LEU A 177 -9.82 5.89 7.41
CA LEU A 177 -11.26 6.12 7.19
C LEU A 177 -11.91 4.93 6.47
N ALA A 178 -11.23 4.31 5.52
CA ALA A 178 -11.70 3.11 4.84
C ALA A 178 -11.87 1.93 5.82
N PHE A 179 -10.92 1.71 6.74
CA PHE A 179 -11.05 0.69 7.78
C PHE A 179 -12.19 0.98 8.76
N ILE A 180 -12.44 2.24 9.11
CA ILE A 180 -13.59 2.65 9.94
C ILE A 180 -14.91 2.36 9.22
N SER A 181 -15.00 2.66 7.92
CA SER A 181 -16.17 2.35 7.10
C SER A 181 -16.44 0.84 7.05
N LEU A 182 -15.39 0.03 6.87
CA LEU A 182 -15.47 -1.43 6.90
C LEU A 182 -16.00 -1.96 8.24
N ARG A 183 -15.50 -1.41 9.36
CA ARG A 183 -15.98 -1.73 10.72
C ARG A 183 -17.47 -1.41 10.88
N ARG A 184 -17.93 -0.26 10.37
CA ARG A 184 -19.35 0.13 10.42
C ARG A 184 -20.22 -0.87 9.70
N ASN A 185 -19.82 -1.29 8.49
CA ASN A 185 -20.55 -2.29 7.71
C ASN A 185 -20.60 -3.66 8.41
N ALA A 186 -19.50 -4.10 9.03
CA ALA A 186 -19.49 -5.32 9.84
C ALA A 186 -20.39 -5.22 11.09
N THR A 187 -20.68 -4.01 11.58
CA THR A 187 -21.58 -3.80 12.72
C THR A 187 -23.04 -3.98 12.34
N LEU A 188 -23.45 -3.41 11.21
CA LEU A 188 -24.80 -3.57 10.68
C LEU A 188 -25.16 -5.03 10.40
N VAL A 189 -24.22 -5.82 9.87
CA VAL A 189 -24.43 -7.25 9.60
C VAL A 189 -24.59 -8.06 10.89
N GLN A 190 -23.88 -7.70 11.97
CA GLN A 190 -24.02 -8.39 13.25
C GLN A 190 -25.37 -8.10 13.92
N THR A 191 -25.84 -6.85 13.86
CA THR A 191 -27.18 -6.50 14.39
C THR A 191 -28.30 -7.19 13.62
N GLU A 192 -28.17 -7.35 12.30
CA GLU A 192 -29.15 -8.08 11.48
C GLU A 192 -29.23 -9.57 11.89
N LYS A 193 -28.08 -10.23 12.10
CA LYS A 193 -28.03 -11.64 12.55
C LYS A 193 -28.61 -11.85 13.96
N LEU A 194 -28.40 -10.90 14.87
CA LEU A 194 -28.96 -10.97 16.22
C LEU A 194 -30.47 -10.73 16.23
N ALA A 195 -30.97 -9.90 15.31
CA ALA A 195 -32.41 -9.68 15.14
C ALA A 195 -33.14 -10.88 14.53
N ASP A 196 -32.52 -11.61 13.61
CA ASP A 196 -33.07 -12.84 12.98
C ASP A 196 -33.10 -14.05 13.93
N LYS A 197 -32.37 -13.99 15.05
CA LYS A 197 -32.27 -15.08 16.03
C LYS A 197 -33.26 -14.97 17.20
N ASN A 198 -33.93 -13.82 17.34
CA ASN A 198 -34.96 -13.55 18.35
C ASN A 198 -36.35 -13.63 17.72
#